data_AF-D2VDL8-F1
#
_entry.id   AF-D2VDL8-F1
#
_cell.length_a   1.000
_cell.length_b   1.000
_cell.length_c   1.000
_cell.angle_alpha   90.00
_cell.angle_beta   90.00
_cell.angle_gamma   90.00
#
_symmetry.space_group_name_H-M   'P 1'
#
loop_
_entity.id
_entity.type
_entity.pdbx_description
1 polymer ?
#
loop_
_entity_poly.entity_id
_entity_poly.type
_entity_poly.pdbx_seq_one_letter_code
_entity_poly.pdbx_strand_id
1 'polypeptide(L)'
;MQINGKLVFTLLLAVVLLFFIADSQQSCSGLPTCSTPRAGHKPSVNGCGPRHSKILNLLGNVLFKAFEECCNGHDVCYETCGVSRSTCDSQLYSCMKQVCKKQSRLKRGWCELKAKGINMGLKPDFDVNCKAFAGAQNKACDCSVAAPASNDDDDLSDEE
;
A
#
# COMPACT_ATOMS: atom_id res chain seq x y z
N MET A 1 21.30 40.93 -17.25
CA MET A 1 20.03 40.42 -16.71
C MET A 1 20.23 40.21 -15.21
N GLN A 2 19.73 41.10 -14.36
CA GLN A 2 19.87 41.00 -12.90
C GLN A 2 18.69 40.18 -12.37
N ILE A 3 18.97 39.01 -11.80
CA ILE A 3 17.94 38.16 -11.21
C ILE A 3 17.59 38.77 -9.85
N ASN A 4 16.36 39.24 -9.68
CA ASN A 4 15.90 39.85 -8.44
C ASN A 4 15.85 38.78 -7.33
N GLY A 5 16.72 38.89 -6.33
CA GLY A 5 16.79 37.95 -5.22
C GLY A 5 15.47 37.79 -4.45
N LYS A 6 14.64 38.84 -4.40
CA LYS A 6 13.28 38.74 -3.84
C LYS A 6 12.37 37.86 -4.70
N LEU A 7 12.48 37.97 -6.03
CA LEU A 7 11.71 37.15 -6.96
C LEU A 7 12.10 35.67 -6.87
N VAL A 8 13.40 35.37 -6.77
CA VAL A 8 13.90 33.99 -6.60
C VAL A 8 13.43 33.41 -5.27
N PHE A 9 13.52 34.17 -4.19
CA PHE A 9 13.10 33.72 -2.87
C PHE A 9 11.57 33.49 -2.81
N THR A 10 10.78 34.39 -3.38
CA THR A 10 9.32 34.23 -3.48
C THR A 10 8.95 33.01 -4.33
N LEU A 11 9.64 32.78 -5.45
CA LEU A 11 9.41 31.59 -6.29
C LEU A 11 9.78 30.30 -5.56
N LEU A 12 10.90 30.25 -4.84
CA LEU A 12 11.30 29.08 -4.05
C LEU A 12 10.30 28.78 -2.93
N LEU A 13 9.84 29.80 -2.20
CA LEU A 13 8.81 29.62 -1.17
C LEU A 13 7.48 29.15 -1.76
N ALA A 14 7.06 29.71 -2.91
CA ALA A 14 5.85 29.30 -3.60
C ALA A 14 5.94 27.83 -4.06
N VAL A 15 7.07 27.41 -4.63
CA VAL A 15 7.31 26.03 -5.03
C VAL A 15 7.28 25.08 -3.83
N VAL A 16 7.93 25.45 -2.71
CA VAL A 16 7.91 24.67 -1.47
C VAL A 16 6.49 24.57 -0.89
N LEU A 17 5.72 25.67 -0.88
CA LEU A 17 4.31 25.66 -0.46
C LEU A 17 3.44 24.80 -1.39
N LEU A 18 3.65 24.85 -2.70
CA LEU A 18 2.95 23.98 -3.66
C LEU A 18 3.26 22.51 -3.41
N PHE A 19 4.50 22.16 -3.04
CA PHE A 19 4.83 20.79 -2.63
C PHE A 19 4.17 20.38 -1.30
N PHE A 20 3.98 21.30 -0.36
CA PHE A 20 3.23 21.01 0.88
C PHE A 20 1.71 20.89 0.67
N ILE A 21 1.15 21.60 -0.32
CA ILE A 21 -0.28 21.50 -0.68
C ILE A 21 -0.55 20.23 -1.53
N ALA A 22 0.46 19.71 -2.22
CA ALA A 22 0.37 18.52 -3.06
C ALA A 22 0.67 17.19 -2.33
N ASP A 23 0.57 17.13 -1.00
CA ASP A 23 0.56 15.85 -0.28
C ASP A 23 -0.84 15.24 -0.39
N SER A 24 -1.23 14.85 -1.60
CA SER A 24 -2.34 13.92 -1.75
C SER A 24 -1.84 12.57 -1.23
N GLN A 25 -2.19 12.26 0.01
CA GLN A 25 -2.35 10.87 0.40
C GLN A 25 -3.40 10.29 -0.54
N GLN A 26 -2.95 9.74 -1.66
CA GLN A 26 -3.80 9.13 -2.66
C GLN A 26 -4.32 7.81 -2.11
N SER A 27 -4.99 7.80 -0.94
CA SER A 27 -5.71 6.66 -0.38
C SER A 27 -6.36 5.90 -1.52
N CYS A 28 -6.21 4.57 -1.59
CA CYS A 28 -6.72 3.77 -2.69
C CYS A 28 -8.19 4.06 -3.01
N SER A 29 -8.44 5.05 -3.85
CA SER A 29 -9.77 5.47 -4.24
C SER A 29 -10.33 4.42 -5.19
N GLY A 30 -11.58 4.02 -4.99
CA GLY A 30 -12.23 3.04 -5.86
C GLY A 30 -11.83 1.58 -5.60
N LEU A 31 -11.28 1.23 -4.42
CA LEU A 31 -11.26 -0.17 -4.01
C LEU A 31 -12.68 -0.73 -3.95
N PRO A 32 -12.90 -1.98 -4.38
CA PRO A 32 -14.21 -2.60 -4.26
C PRO A 32 -14.64 -2.70 -2.80
N THR A 33 -15.94 -2.55 -2.55
CA THR A 33 -16.51 -2.87 -1.24
C THR A 33 -16.75 -4.38 -1.20
N CYS A 34 -16.02 -5.05 -0.32
CA CYS A 34 -16.00 -6.50 -0.20
C CYS A 34 -16.44 -6.88 1.21
N SER A 35 -17.58 -7.55 1.36
CA SER A 35 -18.18 -7.80 2.68
C SER A 35 -18.63 -9.24 2.90
N THR A 36 -18.89 -10.00 1.83
CA THR A 36 -19.40 -11.36 1.93
C THR A 36 -18.28 -12.36 1.64
N PRO A 37 -17.85 -13.18 2.62
CA PRO A 37 -16.80 -14.17 2.38
C PRO A 37 -17.24 -15.24 1.38
N ARG A 38 -16.37 -15.60 0.44
CA ARG A 38 -16.61 -16.72 -0.47
C ARG A 38 -16.55 -18.05 0.28
N ALA A 39 -17.60 -18.84 0.17
CA ALA A 39 -17.67 -20.16 0.80
C ALA A 39 -16.50 -21.06 0.35
N GLY A 40 -15.81 -21.67 1.32
CA GLY A 40 -14.70 -22.60 1.06
C GLY A 40 -13.39 -21.95 0.60
N HIS A 41 -13.28 -20.61 0.58
CA HIS A 41 -12.04 -19.93 0.24
C HIS A 41 -10.91 -20.32 1.21
N LYS A 42 -9.72 -20.60 0.65
CA LYS A 42 -8.50 -20.88 1.40
C LYS A 42 -7.43 -19.86 0.98
N PRO A 43 -6.92 -19.04 1.92
CA PRO A 43 -5.87 -18.08 1.61
C PRO A 43 -4.61 -18.72 1.05
N SER A 44 -3.93 -18.01 0.17
CA SER A 44 -2.66 -18.38 -0.45
C SER A 44 -1.51 -17.51 0.04
N VAL A 45 -0.30 -18.06 0.09
CA VAL A 45 0.92 -17.34 0.50
C VAL A 45 1.98 -17.40 -0.61
N ASN A 46 2.80 -16.36 -0.74
CA ASN A 46 3.89 -16.28 -1.72
C ASN A 46 5.18 -15.66 -1.14
N GLY A 47 5.24 -15.50 0.18
CA GLY A 47 6.36 -14.89 0.88
C GLY A 47 6.49 -13.40 0.63
N CYS A 48 7.70 -12.87 0.70
CA CYS A 48 7.99 -11.44 0.75
C CYS A 48 8.20 -10.75 -0.60
N GLY A 49 7.77 -11.34 -1.71
CA GLY A 49 7.91 -10.72 -3.03
C GLY A 49 6.59 -10.69 -3.82
N PRO A 50 6.42 -9.79 -4.79
CA PRO A 50 5.13 -9.56 -5.44
C PRO A 50 4.64 -10.76 -6.27
N ARG A 51 3.32 -11.00 -6.31
CA ARG A 51 2.72 -12.12 -7.07
C ARG A 51 2.85 -11.99 -8.59
N HIS A 52 2.97 -10.78 -9.14
CA HIS A 52 2.90 -10.53 -10.58
C HIS A 52 4.23 -10.75 -11.34
N SER A 53 5.33 -11.08 -10.67
CA SER A 53 6.62 -11.34 -11.32
C SER A 53 7.41 -12.41 -10.58
N LYS A 54 7.71 -13.54 -11.25
CA LYS A 54 8.47 -14.65 -10.65
C LYS A 54 9.86 -14.23 -10.18
N ILE A 55 10.55 -13.39 -10.96
CA ILE A 55 11.90 -12.92 -10.63
C ILE A 55 11.86 -12.00 -9.41
N LEU A 56 10.94 -11.03 -9.39
CA LEU A 56 10.80 -10.13 -8.23
C LEU A 56 10.29 -10.88 -7.00
N ASN A 57 9.42 -11.87 -7.18
CA ASN A 57 9.00 -12.75 -6.10
C ASN A 57 10.19 -13.48 -5.47
N LEU A 58 11.00 -14.14 -6.29
CA LEU A 58 12.21 -14.83 -5.84
C LEU A 58 13.18 -13.88 -5.13
N LEU A 59 13.44 -12.70 -5.71
CA LEU A 59 14.31 -11.70 -5.11
C LEU A 59 13.78 -11.24 -3.75
N GLY A 60 12.48 -10.96 -3.63
CA GLY A 60 11.85 -10.60 -2.36
C GLY A 60 12.02 -11.69 -1.31
N ASN A 61 11.77 -12.95 -1.68
CA ASN A 61 11.92 -14.11 -0.80
C ASN A 61 13.36 -14.34 -0.34
N VAL A 62 14.35 -14.04 -1.18
CA VAL A 62 15.77 -14.14 -0.80
C VAL A 62 16.19 -12.96 0.08
N LEU A 63 15.88 -11.72 -0.30
CA LEU A 63 16.35 -10.51 0.38
C LEU A 63 15.70 -10.31 1.76
N PHE A 64 14.45 -10.76 1.90
CA PHE A 64 13.61 -10.56 3.07
C PHE A 64 13.21 -11.86 3.77
N LYS A 65 13.94 -12.96 3.53
CA LYS A 65 13.71 -14.27 4.15
C LYS A 65 13.47 -14.24 5.67
N ALA A 66 14.15 -13.35 6.39
CA ALA A 66 13.97 -13.18 7.83
C ALA A 66 12.54 -12.76 8.24
N PHE A 67 11.74 -12.23 7.32
CA PHE A 67 10.37 -11.78 7.52
C PHE A 67 9.33 -12.67 6.84
N GLU A 68 9.72 -13.83 6.31
CA GLU A 68 8.84 -14.71 5.52
C GLU A 68 7.52 -15.04 6.25
N GLU A 69 7.57 -15.37 7.55
CA GLU A 69 6.37 -15.62 8.35
C GLU A 69 5.45 -14.39 8.44
N CYS A 70 6.01 -13.19 8.54
CA CYS A 70 5.24 -11.94 8.57
C CYS A 70 4.60 -11.66 7.20
N CYS A 71 5.33 -11.89 6.12
CA CYS A 71 4.82 -11.73 4.75
C CYS A 71 3.71 -12.74 4.44
N ASN A 72 3.87 -13.99 4.87
CA ASN A 72 2.81 -15.00 4.73
C ASN A 72 1.57 -14.62 5.55
N GLY A 73 1.75 -14.06 6.76
CA GLY A 73 0.65 -13.52 7.55
C GLY A 73 -0.05 -12.33 6.87
N HIS A 74 0.70 -11.48 6.16
CA HIS A 74 0.17 -10.38 5.37
C HIS A 74 -0.63 -10.86 4.17
N ASP A 75 -0.15 -11.87 3.45
CA ASP A 75 -0.86 -12.51 2.35
C ASP A 75 -2.22 -13.08 2.80
N VAL A 76 -2.23 -13.77 3.95
CA VAL A 76 -3.46 -14.29 4.57
C VAL A 76 -4.39 -13.15 5.00
N CYS A 77 -3.86 -12.08 5.58
CA CYS A 77 -4.64 -10.91 5.95
C CYS A 77 -5.29 -10.26 4.71
N TYR A 78 -4.53 -10.08 3.62
CA TYR A 78 -5.04 -9.54 2.37
C TYR A 78 -6.17 -10.39 1.76
N GLU A 79 -6.16 -11.70 1.98
CA GLU A 79 -7.22 -12.64 1.58
C GLU A 79 -8.23 -12.91 2.73
N THR A 80 -8.23 -12.10 3.80
CA THR A 80 -9.29 -12.11 4.82
C THR A 80 -10.40 -11.15 4.41
N CYS A 81 -11.62 -11.67 4.25
CA CYS A 81 -12.68 -10.88 3.66
C CYS A 81 -13.08 -9.66 4.50
N GLY A 82 -13.12 -8.47 3.87
CA GLY A 82 -13.60 -7.22 4.46
C GLY A 82 -12.64 -6.53 5.44
N VAL A 83 -11.43 -7.07 5.63
CA VAL A 83 -10.40 -6.37 6.41
C VAL A 83 -9.90 -5.15 5.63
N SER A 84 -9.47 -4.07 6.31
CA SER A 84 -8.85 -2.95 5.61
C SER A 84 -7.37 -3.21 5.28
N ARG A 85 -6.89 -2.68 4.16
CA ARG A 85 -5.46 -2.72 3.80
C ARG A 85 -4.58 -2.17 4.91
N SER A 86 -4.95 -1.02 5.49
CA SER A 86 -4.18 -0.37 6.56
C SER A 86 -4.03 -1.24 7.80
N THR A 87 -5.02 -2.07 8.12
CA THR A 87 -4.94 -3.06 9.19
C THR A 87 -3.87 -4.10 8.87
N CYS A 88 -3.90 -4.69 7.68
CA CYS A 88 -2.93 -5.69 7.26
C CYS A 88 -1.49 -5.13 7.18
N ASP A 89 -1.31 -3.96 6.58
CA ASP A 89 0.00 -3.31 6.45
C ASP A 89 0.59 -2.97 7.82
N SER A 90 -0.25 -2.53 8.77
CA SER A 90 0.16 -2.26 10.15
C SER A 90 0.55 -3.54 10.91
N GLN A 91 -0.20 -4.63 10.71
CA GLN A 91 0.10 -5.94 11.30
C GLN A 91 1.43 -6.49 10.78
N LEU A 92 1.67 -6.40 9.46
CA LEU A 92 2.94 -6.79 8.84
C LEU A 92 4.12 -6.02 9.47
N TYR A 93 4.02 -4.69 9.57
CA TYR A 93 5.08 -3.89 10.16
C TYR A 93 5.30 -4.22 11.65
N SER A 94 4.23 -4.45 12.41
CA SER A 94 4.31 -4.87 13.80
C SER A 94 5.03 -6.22 13.94
N CYS A 95 4.68 -7.20 13.10
CA CYS A 95 5.32 -8.51 13.07
C CYS A 95 6.83 -8.40 12.78
N MET A 96 7.23 -7.66 11.75
CA MET A 96 8.65 -7.49 11.40
C MET A 96 9.45 -6.82 12.54
N LYS A 97 8.86 -5.84 13.24
CA LYS A 97 9.51 -5.25 14.42
C LYS A 97 9.74 -6.28 15.53
N GLN A 98 8.81 -7.20 15.75
CA GLN A 98 8.98 -8.26 16.74
C GLN A 98 10.10 -9.23 16.35
N VAL A 99 10.24 -9.57 15.07
CA VAL A 99 11.39 -10.33 14.56
C VAL A 99 12.70 -9.60 14.85
N CYS A 100 12.76 -8.28 14.63
CA CYS A 100 13.98 -7.49 14.86
C CYS A 100 14.36 -7.38 16.34
N LYS A 101 13.39 -7.32 17.26
CA LYS A 101 13.65 -7.29 18.70
C LYS A 101 14.45 -8.51 19.19
N LYS A 102 14.33 -9.65 18.52
CA LYS A 102 15.05 -10.90 18.86
C LYS A 102 16.51 -10.90 18.37
N GLN A 103 16.92 -9.92 17.58
CA GLN A 103 18.27 -9.84 17.02
C GLN A 103 19.26 -9.16 17.98
N SER A 104 20.56 -9.45 17.81
CA SER A 104 21.65 -8.73 18.50
C SER A 104 21.69 -7.25 18.10
N ARG A 105 22.31 -6.39 18.90
CA ARG A 105 22.28 -4.92 18.71
C ARG A 105 22.65 -4.47 17.29
N LEU A 106 23.73 -5.01 16.73
CA LEU A 106 24.17 -4.68 15.37
C LEU A 106 23.20 -5.20 14.30
N LYS A 107 22.74 -6.45 14.43
CA LYS A 107 21.80 -7.08 13.47
C LYS A 107 20.40 -6.45 13.55
N ARG A 108 20.01 -5.94 14.72
CA ARG A 108 18.72 -5.28 14.95
C ARG A 108 18.58 -4.00 14.13
N GLY A 109 19.60 -3.15 14.11
CA GLY A 109 19.55 -1.90 13.32
C GLY A 109 19.32 -2.18 11.82
N TRP A 110 20.05 -3.16 11.25
CA TRP A 110 19.84 -3.59 9.86
C TRP A 110 18.49 -4.23 9.63
N CYS A 111 18.00 -5.02 10.58
CA CYS A 111 16.66 -5.62 10.52
C CYS A 111 15.57 -4.54 10.52
N GLU A 112 15.64 -3.57 11.43
CA GLU A 112 14.68 -2.47 11.53
C GLU A 112 14.69 -1.59 10.27
N LEU A 113 15.88 -1.35 9.69
CA LEU A 113 16.01 -0.65 8.42
C LEU A 113 15.28 -1.39 7.28
N LYS A 114 15.46 -2.72 7.17
CA LYS A 114 14.73 -3.53 6.18
C LYS A 114 13.22 -3.50 6.42
N ALA A 115 12.77 -3.67 7.66
CA ALA A 115 11.36 -3.64 8.02
C ALA A 115 10.72 -2.27 7.69
N LYS A 116 11.43 -1.18 7.97
CA LYS A 116 11.00 0.17 7.62
C LYS A 116 10.97 0.36 6.10
N GLY A 117 11.93 -0.20 5.36
CA GLY A 117 11.96 -0.18 3.90
C GLY A 117 10.74 -0.86 3.28
N ILE A 118 10.40 -2.08 3.72
CA ILE A 118 9.19 -2.78 3.27
C ILE A 118 7.93 -1.95 3.59
N ASN A 119 7.79 -1.49 4.84
CA ASN A 119 6.64 -0.70 5.26
C ASN A 119 6.53 0.64 4.49
N MET A 120 7.65 1.27 4.18
CA MET A 120 7.70 2.48 3.34
C MET A 120 7.36 2.18 1.89
N GLY A 121 7.63 0.99 1.37
CA GLY A 121 7.19 0.58 0.03
C GLY A 121 5.69 0.27 -0.05
N LEU A 122 5.09 -0.14 1.07
CA LEU A 122 3.65 -0.39 1.19
C LEU A 122 2.84 0.88 1.41
N LYS A 123 3.37 1.87 2.14
CA LYS A 123 2.65 3.10 2.48
C LYS A 123 2.22 3.99 1.32
N PRO A 124 3.03 4.26 0.30
CA PRO A 124 2.54 5.02 -0.84
C PRO A 124 1.44 4.21 -1.49
N ASP A 125 0.33 4.89 -1.76
CA ASP A 125 -0.78 4.34 -2.53
C ASP A 125 -0.45 4.34 -4.02
N PHE A 126 0.70 3.75 -4.34
CA PHE A 126 0.95 3.32 -5.70
C PHE A 126 -0.14 2.32 -6.07
N ASP A 127 -0.70 2.53 -7.24
CA ASP A 127 -1.72 1.71 -7.87
C ASP A 127 -1.41 0.20 -7.78
N VAL A 128 -0.12 -0.19 -7.79
CA VAL A 128 0.32 -1.59 -7.62
C VAL A 128 -0.08 -2.21 -6.28
N ASN A 129 0.02 -1.48 -5.16
CA ASN A 129 -0.31 -1.98 -3.83
C ASN A 129 -1.84 -2.05 -3.65
N CYS A 130 -2.55 -1.05 -4.16
CA CYS A 130 -4.01 -1.03 -4.20
C CYS A 130 -4.57 -2.20 -5.04
N LYS A 131 -4.02 -2.43 -6.23
CA LYS A 131 -4.38 -3.55 -7.11
C LYS A 131 -4.09 -4.90 -6.47
N ALA A 132 -2.96 -5.04 -5.80
CA ALA A 132 -2.62 -6.27 -5.08
C ALA A 132 -3.65 -6.58 -3.98
N PHE A 133 -4.01 -5.58 -3.18
CA PHE A 133 -5.02 -5.71 -2.13
C PHE A 133 -6.43 -5.98 -2.71
N ALA A 134 -6.87 -5.21 -3.70
CA ALA A 134 -8.16 -5.42 -4.38
C ALA A 134 -8.26 -6.83 -4.98
N GLY A 135 -7.18 -7.29 -5.64
CA GLY A 135 -7.11 -8.62 -6.20
C GLY A 135 -7.23 -9.72 -5.14
N ALA A 136 -6.61 -9.55 -3.98
CA ALA A 136 -6.72 -10.48 -2.87
C ALA A 136 -8.15 -10.50 -2.28
N GLN A 137 -8.77 -9.33 -2.09
CA GLN A 137 -10.16 -9.24 -1.63
C GLN A 137 -11.15 -9.87 -2.62
N ASN A 138 -10.98 -9.68 -3.93
CA ASN A 138 -11.84 -10.31 -4.94
C ASN A 138 -11.77 -11.85 -4.94
N LYS A 139 -10.64 -12.44 -4.51
CA LYS A 139 -10.54 -13.90 -4.33
C LYS A 139 -11.26 -14.39 -3.09
N ALA A 140 -11.26 -13.59 -2.02
CA ALA A 140 -11.76 -13.97 -0.71
C ALA A 140 -13.23 -13.58 -0.48
N CYS A 141 -13.74 -12.60 -1.23
CA CYS A 141 -15.05 -12.02 -1.06
C CYS A 141 -15.85 -11.97 -2.36
N ASP A 142 -17.16 -11.89 -2.19
CA ASP A 142 -18.02 -11.23 -3.16
C ASP A 142 -17.96 -9.72 -2.92
N CYS A 143 -17.61 -9.02 -3.98
CA CYS A 143 -17.28 -7.60 -3.98
C CYS A 143 -18.22 -6.86 -4.93
N SER A 144 -18.77 -5.73 -4.48
CA SER A 144 -19.40 -4.75 -5.36
C SER A 144 -18.37 -3.68 -5.72
N VAL A 145 -18.36 -3.24 -6.98
CA VAL A 145 -17.62 -2.03 -7.34
C VAL A 145 -18.10 -0.89 -6.43
N ALA A 146 -17.18 -0.15 -5.82
CA ALA A 146 -17.57 1.07 -5.13
C ALA A 146 -18.24 1.96 -6.19
N ALA A 147 -19.47 2.41 -5.91
CA ALA A 147 -20.08 3.44 -6.75
C ALA A 147 -19.05 4.57 -6.89
N PRO A 148 -18.85 5.14 -8.10
CA PRO A 148 -18.11 6.38 -8.19
C PRO A 148 -18.76 7.34 -7.18
N ALA A 149 -17.95 8.01 -6.35
CA ALA A 149 -18.46 9.06 -5.49
C ALA A 149 -19.32 9.96 -6.38
N SER A 150 -20.60 10.07 -6.07
CA SER A 150 -21.51 10.94 -6.79
C SER A 150 -20.90 12.33 -6.72
N ASN A 151 -20.35 12.78 -7.85
CA ASN A 151 -20.41 14.19 -8.14
C ASN A 151 -21.89 14.44 -8.35
N ASP A 152 -22.52 15.02 -7.34
CA ASP A 152 -23.77 15.74 -7.50
C ASP A 152 -23.47 16.94 -8.40
N ASP A 153 -23.35 16.67 -9.70
CA ASP A 153 -23.59 17.65 -10.75
C ASP A 153 -24.92 17.24 -11.38
N ASP A 154 -26.00 17.65 -10.71
CA ASP A 154 -27.24 17.96 -11.42
C ASP A 154 -26.87 18.94 -12.55
N ASP A 155 -27.20 18.58 -13.79
CA ASP A 155 -28.14 19.35 -14.61
C ASP A 155 -27.84 19.24 -16.13
N LEU A 156 -28.95 19.19 -16.87
CA LEU A 156 -29.14 19.60 -18.27
C LEU A 156 -28.64 18.68 -19.41
N SER A 157 -29.53 17.74 -19.73
CA SER A 157 -30.35 17.67 -20.97
C SER A 157 -29.73 17.73 -22.38
N ASP A 158 -30.45 17.00 -23.25
CA ASP A 158 -30.60 17.14 -24.72
C ASP A 158 -29.54 16.40 -25.57
N GLU A 159 -29.89 15.24 -26.14
CA GLU A 159 -30.68 14.97 -27.36
C GLU A 159 -29.81 14.93 -28.65
N GLU A 160 -30.03 13.84 -29.40
CA GLU A 160 -29.54 13.44 -30.74
C GLU A 160 -28.06 13.07 -30.99
#